data_AF-E1JR10-F1
#
_entry.id   AF-E1JR10-F1
#
_cell.length_a   1.000
_cell.length_b   1.000
_cell.length_c   1.000
_cell.angle_alpha   90.00
_cell.angle_beta   90.00
_cell.angle_gamma   90.00
#
_symmetry.space_group_name_H-M   'P 1'
#
loop_
_entity.id
_entity.type
_entity.pdbx_description
1 polymer ?
#
loop_
_entity_poly.entity_id
_entity_poly.type
_entity_poly.pdbx_seq_one_letter_code
_entity_poly.pdbx_strand_id
1 'polypeptide(L)'
;MRRAAKLLCISIAVLLSSGCAATPAPVVVQHQFTRCPRPAMPELPELDPGQHVCSPENLERLLTRSDRLCWMIEQQDAALDCYERQTAGGKQ
;
A
#
# COMPACT_ATOMS: atom_id res chain seq x y z
N MET A 1 21.31 -30.16 -56.23
CA MET A 1 21.88 -30.29 -54.86
C MET A 1 22.55 -28.99 -54.39
N ARG A 2 23.54 -28.41 -55.11
CA ARG A 2 24.27 -27.20 -54.68
C ARG A 2 23.42 -25.94 -54.45
N ARG A 3 22.31 -25.76 -55.18
CA ARG A 3 21.41 -24.60 -55.02
C ARG A 3 20.53 -24.71 -53.77
N ALA A 4 20.05 -25.92 -53.45
CA ALA A 4 19.26 -26.19 -52.25
C ALA A 4 20.10 -26.01 -50.97
N ALA A 5 21.36 -26.44 -51.00
CA ALA A 5 22.29 -26.24 -49.88
C ALA A 5 22.55 -24.74 -49.59
N LYS A 6 22.65 -23.91 -50.64
CA LYS A 6 22.81 -22.45 -50.47
C LYS A 6 21.58 -21.80 -49.86
N LEU A 7 20.38 -22.19 -50.30
CA LEU A 7 19.12 -21.71 -49.74
C LEU A 7 18.98 -22.10 -48.26
N LEU A 8 19.38 -23.32 -47.89
CA LEU A 8 19.36 -23.80 -46.51
C LEU A 8 20.35 -23.03 -45.62
N CYS A 9 21.56 -22.73 -46.11
CA CYS A 9 22.53 -21.95 -45.35
C CYS A 9 22.07 -20.50 -45.13
N ILE A 10 21.40 -19.90 -46.12
CA ILE A 10 20.86 -18.53 -46.00
C ILE A 10 19.71 -18.49 -44.99
N SER A 11 18.80 -19.46 -45.01
CA SER A 11 17.70 -19.50 -44.05
C SER A 11 18.18 -19.72 -42.62
N ILE A 12 19.20 -20.56 -42.41
CA ILE A 12 19.83 -20.75 -41.10
C ILE A 12 20.51 -19.46 -40.61
N ALA A 13 21.22 -18.74 -41.50
CA ALA A 13 21.88 -17.47 -41.15
C ALA A 13 20.87 -16.35 -40.78
N VAL A 14 19.72 -16.30 -41.46
CA VAL A 14 18.64 -15.35 -41.14
C VAL A 14 17.97 -15.69 -39.80
N LEU A 15 17.72 -16.97 -39.52
CA LEU A 15 17.15 -17.40 -38.24
C LEU A 15 18.08 -17.17 -37.04
N LEU A 16 19.40 -17.29 -37.25
CA LEU A 16 20.42 -17.04 -36.21
C LEU A 16 20.60 -15.54 -35.91
N SER A 17 20.28 -14.66 -36.85
CA SER A 17 20.44 -13.21 -36.69
C SER A 17 19.18 -12.50 -36.15
N SER A 18 18.01 -13.14 -36.21
CA SER A 18 16.74 -12.57 -35.70
C SER A 18 16.50 -12.81 -34.20
N GLY A 19 17.34 -13.60 -33.52
CA GLY A 19 17.08 -14.09 -32.16
C GLY A 19 17.63 -13.24 -31.00
N CYS A 20 18.42 -12.19 -31.27
CA CYS A 20 19.09 -11.40 -30.22
C CYS A 20 18.73 -9.91 -30.31
N ALA A 21 17.45 -9.59 -30.11
CA ALA A 21 17.11 -8.23 -29.72
C ALA A 21 17.49 -8.07 -28.24
N ALA A 22 18.33 -7.08 -27.92
CA ALA A 22 18.64 -6.75 -26.53
C ALA A 22 17.33 -6.45 -25.80
N THR A 23 16.99 -7.24 -24.78
CA THR A 23 15.87 -6.93 -23.91
C THR A 23 16.19 -5.62 -23.20
N PRO A 24 15.27 -4.63 -23.19
CA PRO A 24 15.48 -3.42 -22.42
C PRO A 24 15.71 -3.81 -20.96
N ALA A 25 16.76 -3.25 -20.35
CA ALA A 25 17.04 -3.48 -18.95
C ALA A 25 15.81 -3.08 -18.12
N PRO A 26 15.43 -3.87 -17.10
CA PRO A 26 14.26 -3.56 -16.28
C PRO A 26 14.48 -2.20 -15.60
N VAL A 27 13.55 -1.26 -15.84
CA VAL A 27 13.52 0.01 -15.14
C VAL A 27 12.98 -0.25 -13.73
N VAL A 28 13.85 -0.21 -12.73
CA VAL A 28 13.44 -0.31 -11.33
C VAL A 28 12.98 1.08 -10.86
N VAL A 29 11.68 1.29 -10.78
CA VAL A 29 11.12 2.51 -10.20
C VAL A 29 11.08 2.36 -8.68
N GLN A 30 12.05 2.93 -7.98
CA GLN A 30 12.02 3.02 -6.52
C GLN A 30 11.01 4.08 -6.09
N HIS A 31 9.84 3.64 -5.62
CA HIS A 31 8.87 4.54 -5.01
C HIS A 31 9.35 4.90 -3.60
N GLN A 32 9.65 6.17 -3.36
CA GLN A 32 9.96 6.67 -2.04
C GLN A 32 8.65 7.00 -1.32
N PHE A 33 8.29 6.18 -0.33
CA PHE A 33 7.15 6.44 0.54
C PHE A 33 7.58 7.29 1.74
N THR A 34 6.83 8.34 2.03
CA THR A 34 6.93 9.10 3.28
C THR A 34 6.04 8.44 4.32
N ARG A 35 6.58 8.26 5.53
CA ARG A 35 5.81 7.68 6.63
C ARG A 35 4.70 8.66 7.05
N CYS A 36 3.45 8.21 7.01
CA CYS A 36 2.32 9.01 7.48
C CYS A 36 2.28 9.07 9.01
N PRO A 37 1.69 10.13 9.59
CA PRO A 37 1.49 10.26 11.02
C PRO A 37 0.77 9.03 11.59
N ARG A 38 1.25 8.52 12.72
CA ARG A 38 0.58 7.47 13.48
C ARG A 38 -0.09 8.10 14.69
N PRO A 39 -1.43 8.09 14.81
CA PRO A 39 -2.10 8.62 15.99
C PRO A 39 -1.73 7.80 17.23
N ALA A 40 -1.59 8.48 18.36
CA ALA A 40 -1.37 7.86 19.66
C ALA A 40 -2.70 7.48 20.30
N MET A 41 -2.75 6.35 21.02
CA MET A 41 -3.94 5.91 21.75
C MET A 41 -4.44 7.03 22.68
N PRO A 42 -5.72 7.43 22.62
CA PRO A 42 -6.26 8.39 23.58
C PRO A 42 -6.29 7.73 24.96
N GLU A 43 -6.04 8.53 25.99
CA GLU A 43 -6.36 8.10 27.34
C GLU A 43 -7.87 7.87 27.44
N LEU A 44 -8.30 6.81 28.11
CA LEU A 44 -9.71 6.52 28.31
C LEU A 44 -10.02 6.61 29.80
N PRO A 45 -11.08 7.35 30.22
CA PRO A 45 -11.41 7.39 31.63
C PRO A 45 -11.78 5.98 32.12
N GLU A 46 -11.27 5.63 33.30
CA GLU A 46 -11.59 4.38 33.98
C GLU A 46 -13.01 4.43 34.53
N LEU A 47 -13.70 3.28 34.54
CA LEU A 47 -15.00 3.15 35.19
C LEU A 47 -14.79 2.85 36.67
N ASP A 48 -15.68 3.35 37.53
CA ASP A 48 -15.71 2.97 38.94
C ASP A 48 -16.33 1.57 39.06
N PRO A 49 -15.57 0.54 39.50
CA PRO A 49 -16.09 -0.82 39.65
C PRO A 49 -17.06 -0.96 40.82
N GLY A 50 -17.09 0.00 41.75
CA GLY A 50 -18.01 0.03 42.88
C GLY A 50 -19.42 0.53 42.52
N GLN A 51 -19.60 1.05 41.31
CA GLN A 51 -20.87 1.62 40.86
C GLN A 51 -21.48 0.84 39.70
N HIS A 52 -22.80 0.88 39.60
CA HIS A 52 -23.51 0.30 38.45
C HIS A 52 -23.05 0.99 37.14
N VAL A 53 -23.02 0.24 36.05
CA VAL A 53 -22.55 0.74 34.74
C VAL A 53 -23.37 1.94 34.22
N CYS A 54 -24.66 1.97 34.55
CA CYS A 54 -25.58 3.06 34.22
C CYS A 54 -25.74 4.10 35.35
N SER A 55 -24.85 4.12 36.36
CA SER A 55 -24.78 5.27 37.27
C SER A 55 -24.45 6.53 36.46
N PRO A 56 -24.91 7.71 36.88
CA PRO A 56 -24.62 8.95 36.18
C PRO A 56 -23.12 9.13 35.90
N GLU A 57 -22.26 8.87 36.88
CA GLU A 57 -20.80 9.01 36.73
C GLU A 57 -20.20 8.01 35.74
N ASN A 58 -20.57 6.72 35.81
CA ASN A 58 -20.05 5.73 34.85
C ASN A 58 -20.62 5.92 33.45
N LEU A 59 -21.87 6.37 33.33
CA LEU A 59 -22.46 6.68 32.03
C LEU A 59 -21.74 7.83 31.34
N GLU A 60 -21.43 8.91 32.06
CA GLU A 60 -20.65 10.04 31.52
C GLU A 60 -19.24 9.60 31.07
N ARG A 61 -18.57 8.76 31.87
CA ARG A 61 -17.28 8.17 31.51
C ARG A 61 -17.38 7.32 30.25
N LEU A 62 -18.43 6.52 30.09
CA LEU A 62 -18.67 5.71 28.90
C LEU A 62 -18.90 6.57 27.65
N LEU A 63 -19.71 7.62 27.75
CA LEU A 63 -19.92 8.55 26.64
C LEU A 63 -18.61 9.22 26.24
N THR A 64 -17.84 9.70 27.22
CA THR A 64 -16.51 10.28 26.99
C THR A 64 -15.55 9.27 26.32
N ARG A 65 -15.59 7.99 26.72
CA ARG A 65 -14.80 6.93 26.05
C ARG A 65 -15.22 6.77 24.60
N SER A 66 -16.53 6.75 24.34
CA SER A 66 -17.07 6.62 22.99
C SER A 66 -16.58 7.74 22.09
N ASP A 67 -16.66 8.99 22.55
CA ASP A 67 -16.21 10.15 21.78
C ASP A 67 -14.71 10.08 21.45
N ARG A 68 -13.87 9.70 22.43
CA ARG A 68 -12.43 9.55 22.23
C ARG A 68 -12.09 8.42 21.24
N LEU A 69 -12.86 7.34 21.24
CA LEU A 69 -12.68 6.23 20.32
C LEU A 69 -13.12 6.60 18.90
N CYS A 70 -14.25 7.30 18.74
CA CYS A 70 -14.68 7.84 17.45
C CYS A 70 -13.63 8.78 16.86
N TRP A 71 -13.10 9.70 17.66
CA TRP A 71 -12.00 10.57 17.25
C TRP A 71 -10.75 9.79 16.81
N MET A 72 -10.35 8.75 17.56
CA MET A 72 -9.22 7.90 17.16
C MET A 72 -9.44 7.23 15.81
N ILE A 73 -10.66 6.74 15.54
CA ILE A 73 -11.01 6.14 14.24
C ILE A 73 -10.81 7.16 13.11
N GLU A 74 -11.28 8.40 13.27
CA GLU A 74 -11.07 9.47 12.29
C GLU A 74 -9.58 9.76 12.05
N GLN A 75 -8.75 9.75 13.11
CA GLN A 75 -7.31 9.96 12.95
C GLN A 75 -6.62 8.78 12.25
N GLN A 76 -7.09 7.56 12.46
CA GLN A 76 -6.58 6.38 11.75
C GLN A 76 -6.96 6.43 10.27
N ASP A 77 -8.18 6.83 9.96
CA ASP A 77 -8.65 7.02 8.59
C ASP A 77 -7.81 8.08 7.85
N ALA A 78 -7.55 9.22 8.50
CA ALA A 78 -6.67 10.25 7.96
C ALA A 78 -5.23 9.76 7.69
N ALA A 79 -4.73 8.80 8.49
CA ALA A 79 -3.44 8.18 8.26
C ALA A 79 -3.45 7.24 7.04
N LEU A 80 -4.56 6.53 6.81
CA LEU A 80 -4.77 5.69 5.62
C LEU A 80 -4.85 6.56 4.36
N ASP A 81 -5.67 7.61 4.37
CA ASP A 81 -5.78 8.57 3.26
C ASP A 81 -4.40 9.14 2.85
N CYS A 82 -3.53 9.38 3.83
CA CYS A 82 -2.18 9.85 3.58
C CYS A 82 -1.35 8.84 2.77
N TYR A 83 -1.46 7.54 3.04
CA TYR A 83 -0.78 6.52 2.25
C TYR A 83 -1.42 6.33 0.87
N GLU A 84 -2.76 6.38 0.79
CA GLU A 84 -3.47 6.28 -0.48
C GLU A 84 -3.07 7.38 -1.44
N ARG A 85 -2.96 8.63 -0.96
CA ARG A 85 -2.48 9.78 -1.76
C ARG A 85 -1.07 9.57 -2.32
N GLN A 86 -0.19 8.87 -1.60
CA GLN A 86 1.16 8.56 -2.10
C GLN A 86 1.14 7.50 -3.20
N THR A 87 0.18 6.59 -3.18
CA THR A 87 0.01 5.58 -4.24
C THR A 87 -0.73 6.12 -5.46
N ALA A 88 -1.65 7.08 -5.29
CA ALA A 88 -2.42 7.67 -6.38
C ALA A 88 -1.55 8.48 -7.38
N GLY A 89 -0.43 9.04 -6.91
CA GLY A 89 0.57 9.72 -7.75
C GLY A 89 1.48 8.77 -8.56
N GLY A 90 1.38 7.46 -8.34
CA GLY A 90 2.17 6.42 -9.02
C GLY A 90 1.59 5.94 -10.36
N LYS A 91 0.58 6.62 -10.92
CA LYS A 91 0.14 6.41 -12.30
C LYS A 91 1.13 7.14 -13.23
N GLN A 92 2.23 6.48 -13.58
CA GLN A 92 3.06 6.83 -14.75
C GLN A 92 3.18 5.61 -15.65
#